data_AF-A0A2V5MCA1-F1
#
_entry.id   AF-A0A2V5MCA1-F1
#
_cell.length_a   1.000
_cell.length_b   1.000
_cell.length_c   1.000
_cell.angle_alpha   90.00
_cell.angle_beta   90.00
_cell.angle_gamma   90.00
#
_symmetry.space_group_name_H-M   'P 1'
#
loop_
_entity.id
_entity.type
_entity.pdbx_description
1 polymer ?
#
loop_
_entity_poly.entity_id
_entity_poly.type
_entity_poly.pdbx_seq_one_letter_code
_entity_poly.pdbx_strand_id
1 'polypeptide(L)'
;MKTTLLPFLVLSMAGIGIAQNAADFGSISAPASVAPGETFTATITMTNTGANAWTSAGLYALGSESPRNNLAWLASGRVALPADPINPGDVAVFTATFTAPPTPGIYNFTWGMVQDGVQWFGPIATKRIRVGNGRFTPGDLIVVQTVATASDAISANGTALVLKNFSLSSLTTTFEVDLPINGPDAVISGTSPFTGMIDLSSDRTYLVVGGYNATLPYSTTVEAAGSPVPRVIGTINSGGDFVLNATTTPPTGFTGGTFRGAVSDGQGNLFIILETIFHRRESLRQVRAPFAT
;
A
#
# COMPACT_ATOMS: atom_id res chain seq x y z
N MET A 1 -49.72 -31.69 -44.62
CA MET A 1 -48.71 -30.72 -45.11
C MET A 1 -47.39 -31.07 -44.47
N LYS A 2 -46.43 -31.61 -45.25
CA LYS A 2 -45.08 -31.98 -44.80
C LYS A 2 -44.16 -30.84 -45.25
N THR A 3 -43.66 -30.05 -44.30
CA THR A 3 -42.78 -28.91 -44.58
C THR A 3 -41.34 -29.38 -44.59
N THR A 4 -40.72 -29.43 -45.77
CA THR A 4 -39.31 -29.74 -45.96
C THR A 4 -38.49 -28.48 -45.72
N LEU A 5 -37.64 -28.47 -44.69
CA LEU A 5 -36.65 -27.40 -44.48
C LEU A 5 -35.42 -27.66 -45.35
N LEU A 6 -35.02 -26.66 -46.16
CA LEU A 6 -33.74 -26.62 -46.87
C LEU A 6 -32.61 -26.26 -45.89
N PRO A 7 -31.40 -26.84 -46.01
CA PRO A 7 -30.30 -26.48 -45.13
C PRO A 7 -29.76 -25.09 -45.50
N PHE A 8 -29.69 -24.20 -44.51
CA PHE A 8 -28.95 -22.94 -44.59
C PHE A 8 -27.45 -23.26 -44.65
N LEU A 9 -26.81 -22.96 -45.78
CA LEU A 9 -25.36 -22.94 -45.89
C LEU A 9 -24.84 -21.74 -45.11
N VAL A 10 -24.29 -21.97 -43.91
CA VAL A 10 -23.54 -20.94 -43.18
C VAL A 10 -22.18 -20.82 -43.84
N LEU A 11 -22.00 -19.78 -44.66
CA LEU A 11 -20.68 -19.40 -45.15
C LEU A 11 -19.90 -18.84 -43.97
N SER A 12 -18.98 -19.64 -43.41
CA SER A 12 -18.00 -19.16 -42.44
C SER A 12 -17.19 -18.05 -43.12
N MET A 13 -17.37 -16.80 -42.66
CA MET A 13 -16.35 -15.78 -42.88
C MET A 13 -15.13 -16.25 -42.08
N ALA A 14 -14.13 -16.79 -42.78
CA ALA A 14 -12.79 -16.87 -42.21
C ALA A 14 -12.45 -15.45 -41.75
N GLY A 15 -12.46 -15.23 -40.44
CA GLY A 15 -12.03 -13.96 -39.88
C GLY A 15 -10.66 -13.67 -40.46
N ILE A 16 -10.52 -12.54 -41.15
CA ILE A 16 -9.21 -12.02 -41.51
C ILE A 16 -8.53 -11.79 -40.17
N GLY A 17 -7.67 -12.73 -39.76
CA GLY A 17 -6.86 -12.62 -38.57
C GLY A 17 -5.88 -11.48 -38.79
N ILE A 18 -6.33 -10.25 -38.54
CA ILE A 18 -5.44 -9.10 -38.47
C ILE A 18 -4.45 -9.41 -37.35
N ALA A 19 -3.19 -9.56 -37.72
CA ALA A 19 -2.15 -9.90 -36.78
C ALA A 19 -2.05 -8.78 -35.74
N GLN A 20 -2.53 -9.05 -34.52
CA GLN A 20 -2.72 -8.06 -33.48
C GLN A 20 -1.56 -8.10 -32.47
N ASN A 21 -1.05 -6.94 -32.06
CA ASN A 21 -0.18 -6.86 -30.89
C ASN A 21 -1.07 -6.91 -29.65
N ALA A 22 -0.81 -7.89 -28.78
CA ALA A 22 -1.43 -8.00 -27.48
C ALA A 22 -0.40 -8.51 -26.48
N ALA A 23 -0.48 -8.02 -25.25
CA ALA A 23 0.32 -8.47 -24.14
C ALA A 23 -0.60 -8.70 -22.95
N ASP A 24 -0.21 -9.60 -22.06
CA ASP A 24 -0.78 -9.72 -20.73
C ASP A 24 0.28 -9.48 -19.66
N PHE A 25 -0.12 -8.91 -18.53
CA PHE A 25 0.79 -8.57 -17.43
C PHE A 25 0.96 -9.76 -16.49
N GLY A 26 2.21 -10.13 -16.21
CA GLY A 26 2.54 -11.16 -15.23
C GLY A 26 2.83 -10.59 -13.85
N SER A 27 3.97 -9.90 -13.70
CA SER A 27 4.45 -9.42 -12.40
C SER A 27 5.38 -8.22 -12.51
N ILE A 28 5.49 -7.44 -11.43
CA ILE A 28 6.45 -6.35 -11.29
C ILE A 28 7.18 -6.48 -9.94
N SER A 29 8.50 -6.57 -9.99
CA SER A 29 9.37 -6.65 -8.81
C SER A 29 10.36 -5.48 -8.84
N ALA A 30 10.25 -4.60 -7.84
CA ALA A 30 11.15 -3.47 -7.60
C ALA A 30 11.19 -3.18 -6.09
N PRO A 31 12.13 -2.39 -5.56
CA PRO A 31 12.09 -1.95 -4.16
C PRO A 31 10.81 -1.17 -3.83
N ALA A 32 10.40 -1.18 -2.55
CA ALA A 32 9.32 -0.32 -2.07
C ALA A 32 9.80 1.12 -1.81
N SER A 33 11.09 1.28 -1.50
CA SER A 33 11.74 2.57 -1.28
C SER A 33 13.19 2.54 -1.75
N VAL A 34 13.68 3.68 -2.19
CA VAL A 34 15.07 3.92 -2.62
C VAL A 34 15.50 5.33 -2.21
N ALA A 35 16.78 5.54 -1.95
CA ALA A 35 17.32 6.86 -1.70
C ALA A 35 17.27 7.72 -2.98
N PRO A 36 17.23 9.06 -2.86
CA PRO A 36 17.24 9.93 -4.03
C PRO A 36 18.49 9.73 -4.88
N GLY A 37 18.32 9.53 -6.19
CA GLY A 37 19.41 9.22 -7.12
C GLY A 37 19.99 7.80 -7.03
N GLU A 38 19.46 6.93 -6.17
CA GLU A 38 19.94 5.56 -6.02
C GLU A 38 19.61 4.73 -7.27
N THR A 39 20.56 3.89 -7.70
CA THR A 39 20.32 2.89 -8.73
C THR A 39 19.80 1.59 -8.15
N PHE A 40 18.77 1.00 -8.74
CA PHE A 40 18.22 -0.30 -8.33
C PHE A 40 17.89 -1.17 -9.53
N THR A 41 17.82 -2.49 -9.32
CA THR A 41 17.37 -3.43 -10.35
C THR A 41 15.89 -3.75 -10.14
N ALA A 42 15.13 -3.79 -11.23
CA ALA A 42 13.74 -4.23 -11.21
C ALA A 42 13.47 -5.18 -12.38
N THR A 43 12.44 -6.02 -12.19
CA THR A 43 11.99 -7.01 -13.16
C THR A 43 10.51 -6.80 -13.46
N ILE A 44 10.14 -6.78 -14.74
CA ILE A 44 8.75 -6.72 -15.22
C ILE A 44 8.51 -7.92 -16.14
N THR A 45 7.46 -8.69 -15.87
CA THR A 45 7.10 -9.86 -16.66
C THR A 45 5.86 -9.56 -17.50
N MET A 46 5.96 -9.78 -18.81
CA MET A 46 4.86 -9.67 -19.78
C MET A 46 4.77 -10.95 -20.61
N THR A 47 3.57 -11.31 -21.04
CA THR A 47 3.35 -12.46 -21.94
C THR A 47 2.85 -11.97 -23.28
N ASN A 48 3.40 -12.49 -24.39
CA ASN A 48 2.88 -12.18 -25.71
C ASN A 48 1.61 -12.98 -25.99
N THR A 49 0.45 -12.31 -25.93
CA THR A 49 -0.85 -12.92 -26.21
C THR A 49 -1.38 -12.56 -27.59
N GLY A 50 -0.58 -11.83 -28.38
CA GLY A 50 -0.91 -11.41 -29.73
C GLY A 50 -0.56 -12.46 -30.78
N ALA A 51 -0.82 -12.11 -32.04
CA ALA A 51 -0.45 -12.94 -33.19
C ALA A 51 0.93 -12.59 -33.77
N ASN A 52 1.47 -11.39 -33.44
CA ASN A 52 2.78 -10.94 -33.90
C ASN A 52 3.88 -11.34 -32.92
N ALA A 53 4.98 -11.88 -33.45
CA ALA A 53 6.22 -11.99 -32.67
C ALA A 53 6.80 -10.60 -32.40
N TRP A 54 7.19 -10.33 -31.15
CA TRP A 54 7.88 -9.09 -30.81
C TRP A 54 9.35 -9.25 -31.16
N THR A 55 9.89 -8.30 -31.93
CA THR A 55 11.28 -8.33 -32.39
C THR A 55 11.94 -6.98 -32.20
N SER A 56 13.26 -6.95 -32.04
CA SER A 56 14.00 -5.69 -31.95
C SER A 56 13.91 -4.92 -33.27
N ALA A 57 13.97 -5.63 -34.41
CA ALA A 57 13.83 -5.06 -35.74
C ALA A 57 12.44 -4.42 -35.97
N GLY A 58 11.41 -4.97 -35.32
CA GLY A 58 10.05 -4.39 -35.31
C GLY A 58 9.87 -3.24 -34.32
N LEU A 59 10.94 -2.82 -33.61
CA LEU A 59 10.96 -1.76 -32.61
C LEU A 59 10.04 -2.02 -31.41
N TYR A 60 9.93 -3.28 -30.98
CA TYR A 60 9.22 -3.65 -29.76
C TYR A 60 10.08 -3.43 -28.53
N ALA A 61 9.50 -2.89 -27.47
CA ALA A 61 10.16 -2.65 -26.20
C ALA A 61 9.14 -2.53 -25.06
N LEU A 62 9.65 -2.50 -23.83
CA LEU A 62 8.90 -2.01 -22.69
C LEU A 62 9.16 -0.51 -22.52
N GLY A 63 8.11 0.32 -22.60
CA GLY A 63 8.19 1.77 -22.56
C GLY A 63 7.74 2.36 -21.22
N SER A 64 8.40 3.45 -20.81
CA SER A 64 8.03 4.25 -19.64
C SER A 64 6.64 4.90 -19.81
N GLU A 65 5.82 4.84 -18.76
CA GLU A 65 4.46 5.38 -18.78
C GLU A 65 4.13 6.17 -17.49
N SER A 66 3.01 6.89 -17.51
CA SER A 66 2.46 7.75 -16.46
C SER A 66 3.43 8.79 -15.91
N PRO A 67 3.88 9.77 -16.74
CA PRO A 67 3.41 10.08 -18.11
C PRO A 67 4.09 9.28 -19.23
N ARG A 68 3.46 9.16 -20.40
CA ARG A 68 4.01 8.40 -21.53
C ARG A 68 5.32 8.99 -22.00
N ASN A 69 6.32 8.12 -22.24
CA ASN A 69 7.66 8.53 -22.65
C ASN A 69 8.38 9.45 -21.65
N ASN A 70 8.10 9.33 -20.35
CA ASN A 70 8.86 10.04 -19.34
C ASN A 70 10.25 9.42 -19.13
N LEU A 71 11.18 10.22 -18.61
CA LEU A 71 12.56 9.78 -18.34
C LEU A 71 12.86 9.72 -16.84
N ALA A 72 11.84 9.57 -15.98
CA ALA A 72 11.99 9.72 -14.54
C ALA A 72 12.87 8.64 -13.90
N TRP A 73 12.84 7.42 -14.45
CA TRP A 73 13.55 6.25 -13.90
C TRP A 73 14.69 5.74 -14.79
N LEU A 74 14.65 6.06 -16.08
CA LEU A 74 15.58 5.56 -17.09
C LEU A 74 15.70 6.56 -18.24
N ALA A 75 16.93 6.96 -18.57
CA ALA A 75 17.19 8.00 -19.57
C ALA A 75 16.73 7.64 -20.99
N SER A 76 16.63 6.35 -21.33
CA SER A 76 16.11 5.90 -22.63
C SER A 76 14.58 5.90 -22.70
N GLY A 77 13.89 5.85 -21.55
CA GLY A 77 12.45 5.56 -21.48
C GLY A 77 12.05 4.19 -22.07
N ARG A 78 13.03 3.31 -22.34
CA ARG A 78 12.85 2.01 -23.02
C ARG A 78 13.72 0.95 -22.38
N VAL A 79 13.12 -0.21 -22.11
CA VAL A 79 13.83 -1.45 -21.80
C VAL A 79 13.72 -2.37 -23.02
N ALA A 80 14.87 -2.82 -23.52
CA ALA A 80 14.95 -3.71 -24.68
C ALA A 80 14.30 -5.06 -24.38
N LEU A 81 13.88 -5.79 -25.43
CA LEU A 81 13.38 -7.15 -25.29
C LEU A 81 14.45 -8.06 -24.64
N PRO A 82 14.05 -8.97 -23.73
CA PRO A 82 14.99 -9.89 -23.10
C PRO A 82 15.41 -11.05 -24.02
N ALA A 83 14.68 -11.28 -25.11
CA ALA A 83 15.01 -12.21 -26.19
C ALA A 83 14.39 -11.70 -27.51
N ASP A 84 14.89 -12.20 -28.64
CA ASP A 84 14.44 -11.78 -29.98
C ASP A 84 14.39 -13.01 -30.91
N PRO A 85 13.20 -13.47 -31.36
CA PRO A 85 11.87 -12.94 -31.05
C PRO A 85 11.31 -13.37 -29.67
N ILE A 86 10.29 -12.66 -29.20
CA ILE A 86 9.29 -13.19 -28.25
C ILE A 86 8.05 -13.61 -29.06
N ASN A 87 7.85 -14.92 -29.24
CA ASN A 87 6.77 -15.43 -30.08
C ASN A 87 5.41 -15.38 -29.36
N PRO A 88 4.28 -15.48 -30.09
CA PRO A 88 2.97 -15.71 -29.48
C PRO A 88 2.99 -16.87 -28.48
N GLY A 89 2.52 -16.61 -27.25
CA GLY A 89 2.52 -17.53 -26.12
C GLY A 89 3.77 -17.46 -25.23
N ASP A 90 4.86 -16.83 -25.68
CA ASP A 90 6.10 -16.74 -24.91
C ASP A 90 6.01 -15.66 -23.81
N VAL A 91 6.73 -15.90 -22.71
CA VAL A 91 6.88 -14.98 -21.58
C VAL A 91 8.18 -14.19 -21.73
N ALA A 92 8.10 -12.87 -21.66
CA ALA A 92 9.22 -11.94 -21.62
C ALA A 92 9.45 -11.40 -20.19
N VAL A 93 10.64 -11.66 -19.64
CA VAL A 93 11.07 -11.16 -18.32
C VAL A 93 12.07 -10.03 -18.52
N PHE A 94 11.59 -8.78 -18.50
CA PHE A 94 12.40 -7.58 -18.64
C PHE A 94 13.15 -7.30 -17.33
N THR A 95 14.47 -7.31 -17.36
CA THR A 95 15.31 -6.93 -16.20
C THR A 95 16.21 -5.78 -16.59
N ALA A 96 16.18 -4.69 -15.81
CA ALA A 96 17.01 -3.51 -16.06
C ALA A 96 17.39 -2.79 -14.76
N THR A 97 18.42 -1.96 -14.85
CA THR A 97 18.83 -1.04 -13.79
C THR A 97 18.18 0.33 -14.02
N PHE A 98 17.55 0.85 -12.99
CA PHE A 98 16.84 2.13 -12.97
C PHE A 98 17.50 3.08 -11.98
N THR A 99 17.33 4.39 -12.17
CA THR A 99 17.82 5.42 -11.25
C THR A 99 16.63 6.16 -10.65
N ALA A 100 16.59 6.29 -9.32
CA ALA A 100 15.54 7.01 -8.63
C ALA A 100 15.59 8.52 -8.94
N PRO A 101 14.44 9.21 -9.08
CA PRO A 101 14.39 10.66 -9.11
C PRO A 101 15.21 11.32 -7.99
N PRO A 102 15.86 12.47 -8.21
CA PRO A 102 16.67 13.13 -7.19
C PRO A 102 15.84 13.84 -6.11
N THR A 103 14.55 14.07 -6.37
CA THR A 103 13.64 14.73 -5.44
C THR A 103 12.90 13.68 -4.61
N PRO A 104 12.88 13.77 -3.28
CA PRO A 104 12.07 12.89 -2.45
C PRO A 104 10.57 13.00 -2.76
N GLY A 105 9.85 11.88 -2.71
CA GLY A 105 8.42 11.81 -3.00
C GLY A 105 7.94 10.39 -3.26
N ILE A 106 6.65 10.22 -3.52
CA ILE A 106 6.08 8.94 -3.97
C ILE A 106 5.88 9.02 -5.48
N TYR A 107 6.51 8.11 -6.21
CA TYR A 107 6.50 8.06 -7.66
C TYR A 107 5.87 6.77 -8.14
N ASN A 108 5.17 6.84 -9.27
CA ASN A 108 4.73 5.64 -9.98
C ASN A 108 5.88 5.13 -10.85
N PHE A 109 6.23 3.86 -10.67
CA PHE A 109 7.12 3.11 -11.53
C PHE A 109 6.26 2.30 -12.49
N THR A 110 6.03 2.88 -13.68
CA THR A 110 4.98 2.44 -14.60
C THR A 110 5.53 2.15 -16.00
N TRP A 111 5.14 1.01 -16.56
CA TRP A 111 5.68 0.47 -17.80
C TRP A 111 4.58 -0.20 -18.64
N GLY A 112 4.64 -0.02 -19.96
CA GLY A 112 3.72 -0.66 -20.90
C GLY A 112 4.44 -1.16 -22.14
N MET A 113 3.92 -2.20 -22.80
CA MET A 113 4.49 -2.67 -24.06
C MET A 113 4.22 -1.66 -25.17
N VAL A 114 5.24 -1.42 -25.99
CA VAL A 114 5.20 -0.50 -27.12
C VAL A 114 5.87 -1.12 -28.33
N GLN A 115 5.30 -0.86 -29.49
CA GLN A 115 5.97 -0.97 -30.77
C GLN A 115 6.17 0.46 -31.27
N ASP A 116 7.41 0.95 -31.23
CA ASP A 116 7.69 2.35 -31.49
C ASP A 116 7.31 2.75 -32.92
N GLY A 117 6.68 3.93 -33.03
CA GLY A 117 6.10 4.42 -34.28
C GLY A 117 4.78 3.75 -34.69
N VAL A 118 4.31 2.73 -33.95
CA VAL A 118 3.08 1.99 -34.27
C VAL A 118 2.03 2.15 -33.17
N GLN A 119 2.22 1.55 -32.00
CA GLN A 119 1.20 1.57 -30.94
C GLN A 119 1.75 1.16 -29.57
N TRP A 120 1.00 1.54 -28.53
CA TRP A 120 1.11 0.98 -27.19
C TRP A 120 0.03 -0.09 -27.02
N PHE A 121 0.33 -1.18 -26.33
CA PHE A 121 -0.59 -2.31 -26.24
C PHE A 121 -0.46 -3.09 -24.93
N GLY A 122 -1.54 -3.81 -24.58
CA GLY A 122 -1.63 -4.60 -23.36
C GLY A 122 -1.82 -3.79 -22.07
N PRO A 123 -1.96 -4.47 -20.92
CA PRO A 123 -2.02 -3.84 -19.61
C PRO A 123 -0.74 -3.09 -19.26
N ILE A 124 -0.90 -2.06 -18.42
CA ILE A 124 0.20 -1.27 -17.87
C ILE A 124 0.63 -1.91 -16.53
N ALA A 125 1.92 -2.20 -16.38
CA ALA A 125 2.52 -2.61 -15.12
C ALA A 125 2.79 -1.37 -14.26
N THR A 126 2.32 -1.33 -13.02
CA THR A 126 2.52 -0.19 -12.12
C THR A 126 2.93 -0.63 -10.72
N LYS A 127 3.88 0.08 -10.12
CA LYS A 127 4.25 -0.04 -8.71
C LYS A 127 4.54 1.35 -8.15
N ARG A 128 4.08 1.65 -6.93
CA ARG A 128 4.48 2.88 -6.23
C ARG A 128 5.83 2.65 -5.56
N ILE A 129 6.78 3.55 -5.78
CA ILE A 129 8.09 3.56 -5.15
C ILE A 129 8.26 4.89 -4.43
N ARG A 130 8.69 4.83 -3.16
CA ARG A 130 9.09 6.02 -2.42
C ARG A 130 10.55 6.35 -2.71
N VAL A 131 10.79 7.57 -3.14
CA VAL A 131 12.12 8.14 -3.25
C VAL A 131 12.36 9.00 -2.01
N GLY A 132 13.43 8.70 -1.28
CA GLY A 132 13.76 9.37 -0.03
C GLY A 132 14.21 8.37 1.02
N ASN A 133 15.01 8.83 1.97
CA ASN A 133 15.38 8.02 3.13
C ASN A 133 14.10 7.57 3.84
N GLY A 134 13.94 6.27 4.07
CA GLY A 134 12.92 5.78 5.01
C GLY A 134 13.11 6.54 6.32
N ARG A 135 12.02 7.01 6.94
CA ARG A 135 12.12 7.50 8.31
C ARG A 135 12.56 6.33 9.20
N PHE A 136 11.96 5.16 9.00
CA PHE A 136 12.33 3.94 9.72
C PHE A 136 13.35 3.10 8.94
N THR A 137 14.36 2.59 9.65
CA THR A 137 15.42 1.70 9.15
C THR A 137 15.62 0.49 10.09
N PRO A 138 16.11 -0.67 9.59
CA PRO A 138 16.39 -1.82 10.45
C PRO A 138 17.35 -1.45 11.60
N GLY A 139 16.94 -1.73 12.84
CA GLY A 139 17.71 -1.40 14.04
C GLY A 139 17.27 -0.13 14.76
N ASP A 140 16.33 0.64 14.20
CA ASP A 140 15.70 1.75 14.91
C ASP A 140 14.88 1.27 16.12
N LEU A 141 14.94 2.02 17.23
CA LEU A 141 14.06 1.84 18.38
C LEU A 141 12.90 2.82 18.27
N ILE A 142 11.73 2.32 17.87
CA ILE A 142 10.53 3.14 17.72
C ILE A 142 9.65 3.03 18.97
N VAL A 143 9.33 4.18 19.54
CA VAL A 143 8.53 4.31 20.76
C VAL A 143 7.29 5.12 20.44
N VAL A 144 6.11 4.58 20.72
CA VAL A 144 4.87 5.36 20.79
C VAL A 144 4.84 6.06 22.13
N GLN A 145 4.72 7.38 22.12
CA GLN A 145 4.67 8.20 23.33
C GLN A 145 3.47 9.13 23.29
N THR A 146 2.89 9.43 24.44
CA THR A 146 1.96 10.54 24.58
C THR A 146 2.70 11.87 24.59
N VAL A 147 2.20 12.88 23.89
CA VAL A 147 2.77 14.22 23.91
C VAL A 147 2.33 14.93 25.20
N ALA A 148 3.20 14.97 26.21
CA ALA A 148 2.93 15.66 27.47
C ALA A 148 3.51 17.08 27.48
N THR A 149 2.68 18.09 27.77
CA THR A 149 3.17 19.35 28.35
C THR A 149 3.33 19.14 29.86
N ALA A 150 4.55 18.81 30.27
CA ALA A 150 5.03 18.64 31.66
C ALA A 150 4.20 17.68 32.56
N SER A 151 4.81 16.53 32.89
CA SER A 151 4.31 15.38 33.67
C SER A 151 3.26 14.53 32.95
N ASP A 152 3.58 13.23 32.79
CA ASP A 152 2.80 12.17 32.13
C ASP A 152 1.51 11.81 32.87
N ALA A 153 0.77 12.82 33.34
CA ALA A 153 -0.56 12.65 33.86
C ALA A 153 -1.50 12.44 32.66
N ILE A 154 -1.75 11.16 32.40
CA ILE A 154 -3.04 10.64 31.95
C ILE A 154 -4.16 11.53 32.55
N SER A 155 -4.56 12.55 31.80
CA SER A 155 -5.63 13.47 32.21
C SER A 155 -6.98 12.81 31.96
N ALA A 156 -8.08 13.31 32.53
CA ALA A 156 -9.42 12.81 32.20
C ALA A 156 -9.79 12.99 30.70
N ASN A 157 -8.99 13.76 29.96
CA ASN A 157 -9.13 14.04 28.54
C ASN A 157 -8.14 13.18 27.73
N GLY A 158 -8.52 12.82 26.50
CA GLY A 158 -7.60 12.11 25.61
C GLY A 158 -6.34 12.93 25.29
N THR A 159 -5.25 12.24 24.96
CA THR A 159 -3.92 12.85 24.76
C THR A 159 -3.37 12.54 23.36
N ALA A 160 -2.67 13.49 22.77
CA ALA A 160 -1.99 13.32 21.48
C ALA A 160 -0.95 12.19 21.56
N LEU A 161 -0.83 11.42 20.48
CA LEU A 161 0.15 10.34 20.32
C LEU A 161 1.20 10.74 19.29
N VAL A 162 2.42 10.27 19.51
CA VAL A 162 3.53 10.48 18.60
C VAL A 162 4.45 9.27 18.53
N LEU A 163 5.07 9.02 17.38
CA LEU A 163 6.12 8.02 17.25
C LEU A 163 7.48 8.70 17.24
N LYS A 164 8.36 8.23 18.12
CA LYS A 164 9.74 8.73 18.23
C LYS A 164 10.71 7.60 17.92
N ASN A 165 11.70 7.88 17.08
CA ASN A 165 12.87 7.03 16.99
C ASN A 165 13.89 7.46 18.04
N PHE A 166 14.35 6.51 18.85
CA PHE A 166 15.34 6.74 19.89
C PHE A 166 16.69 6.14 19.49
N SER A 167 17.72 6.98 19.58
CA SER A 167 19.09 6.51 19.50
C SER A 167 19.43 5.70 20.76
N LEU A 168 19.80 4.43 20.59
CA LEU A 168 20.23 3.58 21.71
C LEU A 168 21.54 4.03 22.35
N SER A 169 22.36 4.81 21.62
CA SER A 169 23.66 5.27 22.11
C SER A 169 23.58 6.60 22.86
N SER A 170 22.71 7.51 22.40
CA SER A 170 22.55 8.84 23.01
C SER A 170 21.29 8.96 23.87
N LEU A 171 20.37 8.00 23.80
CA LEU A 171 19.05 8.01 24.44
C LEU A 171 18.22 9.26 24.09
N THR A 172 18.51 9.88 22.94
CA THR A 172 17.80 11.04 22.42
C THR A 172 16.95 10.66 21.23
N THR A 173 15.87 11.41 21.00
CA THR A 173 15.05 11.29 19.80
C THR A 173 15.81 11.74 18.56
N THR A 174 15.80 10.94 17.50
CA THR A 174 16.45 11.24 16.21
C THR A 174 15.46 11.80 15.19
N PHE A 175 14.22 11.32 15.20
CA PHE A 175 13.11 11.91 14.46
C PHE A 175 11.76 11.57 15.11
N GLU A 176 10.73 12.30 14.70
CA GLU A 176 9.38 12.23 15.25
C GLU A 176 8.34 12.13 14.11
N VAL A 177 7.28 11.37 14.33
CA VAL A 177 6.12 11.24 13.44
C VAL A 177 4.85 11.54 14.24
N ASP A 178 4.30 12.73 14.00
CA ASP A 178 3.03 13.18 14.60
C ASP A 178 1.85 12.37 14.06
N LEU A 179 0.97 11.91 14.95
CA LEU A 179 -0.33 11.36 14.56
C LEU A 179 -1.37 12.47 14.46
N PRO A 180 -2.37 12.36 13.56
CA PRO A 180 -3.43 13.36 13.47
C PRO A 180 -4.20 13.46 14.80
N ILE A 181 -4.36 14.67 15.32
CA ILE A 181 -5.08 14.92 16.59
C ILE A 181 -6.41 15.65 16.40
N ASN A 182 -6.71 16.06 15.17
CA ASN A 182 -7.90 16.81 14.78
C ASN A 182 -8.45 16.27 13.44
N GLY A 183 -9.75 16.45 13.23
CA GLY A 183 -10.40 16.06 11.98
C GLY A 183 -10.86 14.60 11.95
N PRO A 184 -11.31 14.09 10.79
CA PRO A 184 -11.93 12.77 10.66
C PRO A 184 -10.97 11.60 10.93
N ASP A 185 -9.67 11.83 10.79
CA ASP A 185 -8.61 10.83 10.96
C ASP A 185 -7.90 10.93 12.31
N ALA A 186 -8.48 11.67 13.26
CA ALA A 186 -7.87 11.90 14.56
C ALA A 186 -7.65 10.58 15.33
N VAL A 187 -6.47 10.43 15.93
CA VAL A 187 -6.10 9.31 16.78
C VAL A 187 -5.51 9.84 18.06
N ILE A 188 -6.15 9.54 19.18
CA ILE A 188 -5.68 9.93 20.51
C ILE A 188 -5.61 8.73 21.45
N SER A 189 -4.76 8.86 22.47
CA SER A 189 -4.75 7.94 23.60
C SER A 189 -5.87 8.27 24.58
N GLY A 190 -6.45 7.23 25.18
CA GLY A 190 -7.37 7.34 26.31
C GLY A 190 -6.62 7.55 27.63
N THR A 191 -7.34 7.38 28.73
CA THR A 191 -6.82 7.59 30.09
C THR A 191 -6.22 6.33 30.73
N SER A 192 -5.96 5.27 29.96
CA SER A 192 -5.40 4.03 30.48
C SER A 192 -3.90 4.06 30.29
N PRO A 193 -3.11 3.63 31.29
CA PRO A 193 -1.68 3.41 31.12
C PRO A 193 -1.37 2.25 30.14
N PHE A 194 -2.39 1.56 29.62
CA PHE A 194 -2.27 0.38 28.78
C PHE A 194 -2.93 0.57 27.39
N THR A 195 -3.20 1.81 26.97
CA THR A 195 -3.72 2.13 25.62
C THR A 195 -2.57 2.39 24.64
N GLY A 196 -2.71 1.99 23.37
CA GLY A 196 -1.86 2.47 22.28
C GLY A 196 -0.59 1.66 22.02
N MET A 197 -0.63 0.33 22.16
CA MET A 197 0.48 -0.51 21.70
C MET A 197 0.60 -0.46 20.17
N ILE A 198 1.86 -0.59 19.72
CA ILE A 198 2.26 -0.67 18.31
C ILE A 198 2.65 -2.11 17.97
N ASP A 199 2.31 -2.54 16.77
CA ASP A 199 2.75 -3.82 16.20
C ASP A 199 3.17 -3.63 14.74
N LEU A 200 3.59 -4.70 14.08
CA LEU A 200 3.98 -4.72 12.67
C LEU A 200 2.99 -5.50 11.83
N SER A 201 2.78 -5.08 10.59
CA SER A 201 2.14 -5.95 9.62
C SER A 201 2.96 -7.21 9.36
N SER A 202 2.31 -8.32 8.99
CA SER A 202 2.98 -9.61 8.77
C SER A 202 4.07 -9.56 7.67
N ASP A 203 3.85 -8.72 6.66
CA ASP A 203 4.78 -8.41 5.56
C ASP A 203 5.83 -7.36 5.93
N ARG A 204 5.77 -6.80 7.15
CA ARG A 204 6.68 -5.79 7.72
C ARG A 204 6.71 -4.47 6.95
N THR A 205 5.63 -4.15 6.24
CA THR A 205 5.53 -2.90 5.47
C THR A 205 4.95 -1.73 6.27
N TYR A 206 4.20 -2.03 7.34
CA TYR A 206 3.54 -1.02 8.18
C TYR A 206 3.82 -1.25 9.65
N LEU A 207 4.01 -0.15 10.36
CA LEU A 207 3.71 -0.06 11.79
C LEU A 207 2.19 0.10 11.94
N VAL A 208 1.60 -0.63 12.87
CA VAL A 208 0.15 -0.63 13.15
C VAL A 208 -0.07 -0.05 14.52
N VAL A 209 -0.93 0.98 14.63
CA VAL A 209 -1.23 1.69 15.88
C VAL A 209 -2.73 1.73 16.11
N GLY A 210 -3.16 1.41 17.33
CA GLY A 210 -4.55 1.51 17.77
C GLY A 210 -4.80 2.73 18.67
N GLY A 211 -6.03 3.26 18.66
CA GLY A 211 -6.42 4.38 19.53
C GLY A 211 -7.91 4.70 19.51
N TYR A 212 -8.25 5.92 19.89
CA TYR A 212 -9.62 6.46 19.85
C TYR A 212 -9.78 7.46 18.70
N ASN A 213 -10.90 7.41 17.95
CA ASN A 213 -11.21 8.45 16.96
C ASN A 213 -11.85 9.64 17.68
N ALA A 214 -11.04 10.59 18.11
CA ALA A 214 -11.56 11.79 18.75
C ALA A 214 -10.60 12.96 18.54
N THR A 215 -11.18 14.15 18.39
CA THR A 215 -10.46 15.42 18.23
C THR A 215 -10.20 16.06 19.60
N LEU A 216 -9.04 16.69 19.78
CA LEU A 216 -8.73 17.47 20.98
C LEU A 216 -9.36 18.89 20.94
N PRO A 217 -9.78 19.47 22.09
CA PRO A 217 -9.89 18.85 23.41
C PRO A 217 -11.17 17.99 23.52
N TYR A 218 -11.04 16.77 24.03
CA TYR A 218 -12.18 15.88 24.27
C TYR A 218 -12.53 15.85 25.76
N SER A 219 -13.75 16.23 26.11
CA SER A 219 -14.15 16.60 27.49
C SER A 219 -14.79 15.49 28.33
N THR A 220 -15.00 14.28 27.77
CA THR A 220 -15.51 13.13 28.52
C THR A 220 -14.41 12.09 28.72
N THR A 221 -14.47 11.34 29.83
CA THR A 221 -13.53 10.24 30.07
C THR A 221 -13.68 9.18 28.99
N VAL A 222 -12.65 9.09 28.16
CA VAL A 222 -12.52 8.20 27.00
C VAL A 222 -12.66 6.70 27.37
N GLU A 223 -12.62 6.39 28.67
CA GLU A 223 -12.58 5.04 29.22
C GLU A 223 -13.70 4.66 30.18
N ALA A 224 -14.70 5.52 30.38
CA ALA A 224 -15.87 5.10 31.15
C ALA A 224 -16.51 3.88 30.46
N ALA A 225 -16.72 2.80 31.21
CA ALA A 225 -17.36 1.59 30.69
C ALA A 225 -18.71 1.96 30.04
N GLY A 226 -18.94 1.53 28.80
CA GLY A 226 -20.15 1.88 28.04
C GLY A 226 -20.09 3.24 27.32
N SER A 227 -18.98 3.97 27.38
CA SER A 227 -18.82 5.24 26.66
C SER A 227 -18.82 5.01 25.14
N PRO A 228 -19.66 5.71 24.36
CA PRO A 228 -19.87 5.48 22.93
C PRO A 228 -18.74 6.10 22.07
N VAL A 229 -17.48 6.05 22.53
CA VAL A 229 -16.38 6.67 21.80
C VAL A 229 -15.95 5.77 20.63
N PRO A 230 -15.87 6.30 19.39
CA PRO A 230 -15.26 5.58 18.26
C PRO A 230 -13.83 5.12 18.57
N ARG A 231 -13.46 3.93 18.08
CA ARG A 231 -12.10 3.37 18.13
C ARG A 231 -11.49 3.36 16.74
N VAL A 232 -10.16 3.35 16.67
CA VAL A 232 -9.43 3.39 15.40
C VAL A 232 -8.24 2.46 15.34
N ILE A 233 -7.91 2.06 14.12
CA ILE A 233 -6.63 1.45 13.76
C ILE A 233 -6.08 2.25 12.58
N GLY A 234 -4.83 2.67 12.70
CA GLY A 234 -4.08 3.29 11.61
C GLY A 234 -2.77 2.58 11.34
N THR A 235 -2.21 2.84 10.18
CA THR A 235 -0.93 2.30 9.72
C THR A 235 0.02 3.43 9.38
N ILE A 236 1.30 3.18 9.61
CA ILE A 236 2.37 4.12 9.31
C ILE A 236 3.39 3.37 8.46
N ASN A 237 3.66 3.88 7.26
CA ASN A 237 4.62 3.26 6.36
C ASN A 237 6.07 3.62 6.77
N SER A 238 7.06 3.03 6.08
CA SER A 238 8.48 3.32 6.28
C SER A 238 8.85 4.80 6.07
N GLY A 239 8.01 5.57 5.38
CA GLY A 239 8.14 7.02 5.17
C GLY A 239 7.61 7.89 6.31
N GLY A 240 6.90 7.31 7.28
CA GLY A 240 6.20 8.02 8.34
C GLY A 240 4.83 8.57 7.94
N ASP A 241 4.26 8.12 6.82
CA ASP A 241 2.94 8.55 6.39
C ASP A 241 1.87 7.74 7.14
N PHE A 242 0.99 8.43 7.86
CA PHE A 242 -0.14 7.83 8.58
C PHE A 242 -1.37 7.69 7.68
N VAL A 243 -2.05 6.54 7.77
CA VAL A 243 -3.35 6.28 7.15
C VAL A 243 -4.30 5.71 8.20
N LEU A 244 -5.49 6.27 8.33
CA LEU A 244 -6.57 5.69 9.13
C LEU A 244 -7.22 4.53 8.37
N ASN A 245 -7.07 3.29 8.85
CA ASN A 245 -7.54 2.10 8.13
C ASN A 245 -8.94 1.66 8.55
N ALA A 246 -9.28 1.81 9.82
CA ALA A 246 -10.58 1.40 10.34
C ALA A 246 -11.03 2.29 11.49
N THR A 247 -12.33 2.57 11.53
CA THR A 247 -13.02 3.26 12.62
C THR A 247 -14.21 2.44 13.10
N THR A 248 -14.59 2.59 14.36
CA THR A 248 -15.84 2.03 14.89
C THR A 248 -16.90 3.12 14.98
N THR A 249 -18.11 2.84 14.49
CA THR A 249 -19.21 3.83 14.49
C THR A 249 -20.18 3.58 15.65
N PRO A 250 -20.44 4.54 16.54
CA PRO A 250 -21.49 4.40 17.56
C PRO A 250 -22.89 4.32 16.90
N PRO A 251 -23.87 3.60 17.47
CA PRO A 251 -23.82 2.78 18.69
C PRO A 251 -23.49 1.29 18.40
N THR A 252 -23.24 0.94 17.14
CA THR A 252 -23.11 -0.46 16.66
C THR A 252 -21.67 -0.97 16.66
N GLY A 253 -20.70 -0.08 16.80
CA GLY A 253 -19.29 -0.37 16.98
C GLY A 253 -18.92 -0.52 18.46
N PHE A 254 -17.97 -1.42 18.75
CA PHE A 254 -17.43 -1.77 20.07
C PHE A 254 -17.62 -0.68 21.15
N THR A 255 -18.64 -0.85 22.00
CA THR A 255 -19.05 0.12 23.05
C THR A 255 -18.40 -0.17 24.42
N GLY A 256 -17.43 -1.09 24.48
CA GLY A 256 -16.73 -1.45 25.71
C GLY A 256 -15.30 -1.92 25.49
N GLY A 257 -14.43 -1.67 26.48
CA GLY A 257 -13.05 -2.12 26.52
C GLY A 257 -12.00 -1.18 25.91
N THR A 258 -10.73 -1.49 26.18
CA THR A 258 -9.57 -0.72 25.72
C THR A 258 -8.79 -1.50 24.65
N PHE A 259 -8.30 -0.79 23.62
CA PHE A 259 -7.40 -1.37 22.62
C PHE A 259 -6.02 -1.58 23.26
N ARG A 260 -5.66 -2.86 23.41
CA ARG A 260 -4.36 -3.28 23.95
C ARG A 260 -3.33 -3.49 22.85
N GLY A 261 -3.75 -3.64 21.60
CA GLY A 261 -2.85 -3.79 20.47
C GLY A 261 -3.64 -3.98 19.19
N ALA A 262 -2.97 -3.73 18.07
CA ALA A 262 -3.52 -3.93 16.74
C ALA A 262 -2.43 -4.45 15.80
N VAL A 263 -2.78 -5.38 14.92
CA VAL A 263 -1.90 -5.97 13.91
C VAL A 263 -2.64 -6.09 12.58
N SER A 264 -1.90 -6.10 11.48
CA SER A 264 -2.42 -6.26 10.11
C SER A 264 -1.73 -7.41 9.41
N ASP A 265 -2.43 -8.09 8.50
CA ASP A 265 -1.78 -9.06 7.61
C ASP A 265 -1.19 -8.41 6.33
N GLY A 266 -1.24 -7.08 6.23
CA GLY A 266 -0.78 -6.33 5.05
C GLY A 266 -1.74 -6.41 3.85
N GLN A 267 -2.83 -7.18 3.94
CA GLN A 267 -3.82 -7.37 2.88
C GLN A 267 -5.16 -6.69 3.20
N GLY A 268 -5.17 -5.82 4.20
CA GLY A 268 -6.36 -5.09 4.64
C GLY A 268 -7.13 -5.77 5.76
N ASN A 269 -6.70 -6.94 6.26
CA ASN A 269 -7.27 -7.50 7.48
C ASN A 269 -6.58 -6.90 8.71
N LEU A 270 -7.38 -6.48 9.69
CA LEU A 270 -6.90 -5.90 10.94
C LEU A 270 -7.38 -6.76 12.11
N PHE A 271 -6.51 -6.97 13.08
CA PHE A 271 -6.77 -7.75 14.28
C PHE A 271 -6.43 -6.91 15.50
N ILE A 272 -7.24 -7.02 16.55
CA ILE A 272 -7.05 -6.26 17.78
C ILE A 272 -7.09 -7.16 19.00
N ILE A 273 -6.38 -6.72 20.04
CA ILE A 273 -6.52 -7.23 21.39
C ILE A 273 -7.38 -6.25 22.18
N LEU A 274 -8.45 -6.77 22.76
CA LEU A 274 -9.38 -6.03 23.60
C LEU A 274 -9.30 -6.53 25.03
N GLU A 275 -9.23 -5.60 25.99
CA GLU A 275 -9.53 -5.90 27.38
C GLU A 275 -10.94 -5.39 27.73
N THR A 276 -11.80 -6.27 28.26
CA THR A 276 -13.14 -5.92 28.75
C THR A 276 -13.17 -6.08 30.28
N ILE A 277 -13.76 -5.11 30.99
CA ILE A 277 -13.74 -5.03 32.46
C ILE A 277 -14.51 -6.18 33.13
N PHE A 278 -15.41 -6.88 32.43
CA PHE A 278 -16.06 -8.09 32.94
C PHE A 278 -15.26 -9.35 32.58
N HIS A 279 -14.43 -9.78 33.55
CA HIS A 279 -13.59 -10.98 33.57
C HIS A 279 -12.36 -10.94 32.65
N ARG A 280 -11.18 -11.09 33.26
CA ARG A 280 -9.85 -11.21 32.62
C ARG A 280 -9.82 -12.30 31.53
N ARG A 281 -10.28 -11.97 30.33
CA ARG A 281 -10.08 -12.75 29.11
C ARG A 281 -9.70 -11.78 28.01
N GLU A 282 -8.42 -11.75 27.68
CA GLU A 282 -7.96 -11.15 26.44
C GLU A 282 -8.58 -11.94 25.28
N SER A 283 -9.34 -11.26 24.41
CA SER A 283 -9.91 -11.90 23.22
C SER A 283 -9.33 -11.26 21.97
N LEU A 284 -8.66 -12.05 21.12
CA LEU A 284 -8.26 -11.65 19.78
C LEU A 284 -9.52 -11.51 18.92
N ARG A 285 -9.73 -10.34 18.30
CA ARG A 285 -10.89 -10.11 17.40
C ARG A 285 -10.45 -9.46 16.10
N GLN A 286 -11.02 -9.91 14.98
CA GLN A 286 -10.82 -9.29 13.67
C GLN A 286 -11.74 -8.07 13.53
N VAL A 287 -11.19 -6.92 13.15
CA VAL A 287 -11.95 -5.75 12.70
C VAL A 287 -12.03 -5.84 11.19
N ARG A 288 -13.18 -6.27 10.65
CA ARG A 288 -13.40 -6.25 9.20
C ARG A 288 -13.70 -4.82 8.77
N ALA A 289 -12.84 -4.23 7.95
CA ALA A 289 -13.24 -3.09 7.14
C ALA A 289 -14.32 -3.58 6.16
N PRO A 290 -15.44 -2.85 5.97
CA PRO A 290 -16.45 -3.24 5.00
C PRO A 290 -15.83 -3.25 3.60
N PHE A 291 -15.92 -4.40 2.92
CA PHE A 291 -15.60 -4.48 1.51
C PHE A 291 -16.53 -3.54 0.75
N ALA A 292 -15.97 -2.57 0.02
CA ALA A 292 -16.72 -1.89 -1.02
C ALA A 292 -17.04 -2.94 -2.11
N THR A 293 -18.33 -3.26 -2.24
CA THR A 293 -18.88 -3.97 -3.39
C THR A 293 -18.92 -3.09 -4.62
#